data_AF-A0A947F4B5-F1
#
_entry.id   AF-A0A947F4B5-F1
#
_cell.length_a   1.000
_cell.length_b   1.000
_cell.length_c   1.000
_cell.angle_alpha   90.00
_cell.angle_beta   90.00
_cell.angle_gamma   90.00
#
_symmetry.space_group_name_H-M   'P 1'
#
loop_
_entity.id
_entity.type
_entity.pdbx_description
1 polymer ?
#
loop_
_entity_poly.entity_id
_entity_poly.type
_entity_poly.pdbx_seq_one_letter_code
_entity_poly.pdbx_strand_id
1 'polypeptide(L)'
;MAYDFNADEIYEMAQQIERNGAAFYHQAAASVDEASGKELLLNFAEMEDAHEKMFAELRKELSEQDKATTTFDPEGEAALYLRALADTRVFFEKEIDTSSMKEILKAAIMAEKDSIVFYLGMKEMVPDDLGKAK
;
A
#
# COMPACT_ATOMS: atom_id res chain seq x y z
N MET A 1 -21.79 10.26 5.70
CA MET A 1 -21.68 8.91 5.15
C MET A 1 -20.33 8.40 5.59
N ALA A 2 -20.31 7.53 6.59
CA ALA A 2 -19.12 6.73 6.88
C ALA A 2 -19.17 5.59 5.88
N TYR A 3 -18.20 5.52 4.97
CA TYR A 3 -17.96 4.31 4.22
C TYR A 3 -17.26 3.38 5.21
N ASP A 4 -18.00 2.44 5.77
CA ASP A 4 -17.42 1.41 6.62
C ASP A 4 -16.69 0.45 5.67
N PHE A 5 -15.41 0.19 5.88
CA PHE A 5 -14.65 -0.77 5.08
C PHE A 5 -14.37 -2.00 5.93
N ASN A 6 -14.34 -3.16 5.28
CA ASN A 6 -13.96 -4.37 5.99
C ASN A 6 -12.45 -4.64 5.87
N ALA A 7 -11.93 -5.54 6.71
CA ALA A 7 -10.50 -5.82 6.74
C ALA A 7 -9.98 -6.44 5.43
N ASP A 8 -10.83 -7.11 4.65
CA ASP A 8 -10.44 -7.75 3.38
C ASP A 8 -10.08 -6.72 2.31
N GLU A 9 -10.94 -5.72 2.14
CA GLU A 9 -10.73 -4.60 1.22
C GLU A 9 -9.47 -3.81 1.62
N ILE A 10 -9.28 -3.62 2.91
CA ILE A 10 -8.12 -2.90 3.47
C ILE A 10 -6.81 -3.61 3.19
N TYR A 11 -6.75 -4.93 3.43
CA TYR A 11 -5.55 -5.69 3.13
C TYR A 11 -5.30 -5.87 1.63
N GLU A 12 -6.33 -5.88 0.79
CA GLU A 12 -6.15 -5.89 -0.67
C GLU A 12 -5.48 -4.61 -1.17
N MET A 13 -5.91 -3.44 -0.69
CA MET A 13 -5.25 -2.18 -1.06
C MET A 13 -3.83 -2.11 -0.51
N ALA A 14 -3.60 -2.59 0.71
CA ALA A 14 -2.26 -2.66 1.29
C ALA A 14 -1.33 -3.50 0.40
N GLN A 15 -1.76 -4.69 -0.01
CA GLN A 15 -0.99 -5.51 -0.97
C GLN A 15 -0.69 -4.75 -2.27
N GLN A 16 -1.66 -3.99 -2.80
CA GLN A 16 -1.43 -3.23 -4.04
C GLN A 16 -0.44 -2.08 -3.85
N ILE A 17 -0.45 -1.41 -2.70
CA ILE A 17 0.50 -0.36 -2.33
C ILE A 17 1.91 -0.92 -2.28
N GLU A 18 2.12 -2.03 -1.58
CA GLU A 18 3.44 -2.67 -1.47
C GLU A 18 3.96 -3.16 -2.84
N ARG A 19 3.09 -3.71 -3.70
CA ARG A 19 3.47 -4.07 -5.09
C ARG A 19 3.95 -2.85 -5.89
N ASN A 20 3.31 -1.70 -5.69
CA ASN A 20 3.71 -0.46 -6.34
C ASN A 20 5.07 0.03 -5.79
N GLY A 21 5.30 -0.08 -4.47
CA GLY A 21 6.59 0.19 -3.82
C GLY A 21 7.72 -0.67 -4.36
N ALA A 22 7.52 -1.99 -4.44
CA ALA A 22 8.50 -2.92 -5.01
C ALA A 22 8.86 -2.55 -6.46
N ALA A 23 7.84 -2.25 -7.28
CA ALA A 23 8.04 -1.83 -8.66
C ALA A 23 8.81 -0.49 -8.76
N PHE A 24 8.51 0.47 -7.88
CA PHE A 24 9.24 1.74 -7.76
C PHE A 24 10.73 1.50 -7.50
N TYR A 25 11.06 0.70 -6.48
CA TYR A 25 12.45 0.45 -6.10
C TYR A 25 13.22 -0.32 -7.17
N HIS A 26 12.59 -1.28 -7.86
CA HIS A 26 13.19 -1.95 -9.00
C HIS A 26 13.50 -1.00 -10.16
N GLN A 27 12.58 -0.09 -10.50
CA GLN A 27 12.80 0.90 -11.55
C GLN A 27 13.89 1.90 -11.16
N ALA A 28 13.88 2.38 -9.92
CA ALA A 28 14.92 3.26 -9.40
C ALA A 28 16.30 2.59 -9.44
N ALA A 29 16.41 1.33 -9.02
CA ALA A 29 17.64 0.56 -9.07
C ALA A 29 18.19 0.38 -10.50
N ALA A 30 17.31 0.34 -11.51
CA ALA A 30 17.72 0.27 -12.92
C ALA A 30 18.29 1.59 -13.45
N SER A 31 18.00 2.71 -12.79
CA SER A 31 18.45 4.07 -13.17
C SER A 31 19.75 4.51 -12.47
N VAL A 32 20.28 3.70 -11.55
CA VAL A 32 21.46 4.01 -10.74
C VAL A 32 22.67 3.16 -11.17
N ASP A 33 23.77 3.83 -11.50
CA ASP A 33 25.04 3.19 -11.90
C ASP A 33 25.89 2.73 -10.70
N GLU A 34 25.80 3.43 -9.56
CA GLU A 34 26.60 3.12 -8.38
C GLU A 34 26.12 1.81 -7.73
N ALA A 35 27.02 0.83 -7.60
CA ALA A 35 26.68 -0.52 -7.12
C ALA A 35 26.05 -0.53 -5.72
N SER A 36 26.59 0.25 -4.78
CA SER A 36 26.06 0.41 -3.41
C SER A 36 24.64 0.97 -3.41
N GLY A 37 24.37 1.95 -4.27
CA GLY A 37 23.07 2.58 -4.42
C GLY A 37 22.04 1.61 -5.02
N LYS A 38 22.46 0.85 -6.03
CA LYS A 38 21.62 -0.20 -6.63
C LYS A 38 21.27 -1.29 -5.64
N GLU A 39 22.25 -1.78 -4.86
CA GLU A 39 22.03 -2.79 -3.83
C GLU A 39 21.06 -2.29 -2.74
N LEU A 40 21.21 -1.03 -2.30
CA LEU A 40 20.28 -0.44 -1.33
C LEU A 40 18.84 -0.43 -1.85
N LEU A 41 18.62 0.01 -3.09
CA LEU A 41 17.28 0.07 -3.67
C LEU A 41 16.68 -1.32 -3.90
N LEU A 42 17.49 -2.31 -4.30
CA LEU A 42 17.01 -3.69 -4.40
C LEU A 42 16.64 -4.26 -3.03
N ASN A 43 17.38 -3.94 -1.97
CA ASN A 43 17.01 -4.33 -0.61
C ASN A 43 15.67 -3.70 -0.19
N PHE A 44 15.37 -2.46 -0.59
CA PHE A 44 14.06 -1.86 -0.35
C PHE A 44 12.95 -2.58 -1.12
N ALA A 45 13.17 -2.95 -2.39
CA ALA A 45 12.20 -3.75 -3.14
C ALA A 45 11.88 -5.08 -2.44
N GLU A 46 12.89 -5.76 -1.89
CA GLU A 46 12.70 -7.00 -1.13
C GLU A 46 11.90 -6.80 0.17
N MET A 47 12.02 -5.62 0.81
CA MET A 47 11.21 -5.28 1.99
C MET A 47 9.74 -5.12 1.61
N GLU A 48 9.44 -4.42 0.53
CA GLU A 48 8.06 -4.26 0.02
C GLU A 48 7.45 -5.61 -0.38
N ASP A 49 8.22 -6.49 -1.02
CA ASP A 49 7.80 -7.87 -1.31
C ASP A 49 7.47 -8.67 -0.03
N ALA A 50 8.19 -8.40 1.07
CA ALA A 50 7.92 -9.03 2.36
C ALA A 50 6.66 -8.46 3.02
N HIS A 51 6.43 -7.15 2.92
CA HIS A 51 5.19 -6.52 3.39
C HIS A 51 3.97 -7.02 2.63
N GLU A 52 4.03 -7.13 1.30
CA GLU A 52 2.95 -7.67 0.46
C GLU A 52 2.54 -9.06 0.93
N LYS A 53 3.53 -9.94 1.16
CA LYS A 53 3.30 -11.30 1.66
C LYS A 53 2.67 -11.29 3.04
N MET A 54 3.14 -10.43 3.94
CA MET A 54 2.55 -10.27 5.27
C MET A 54 1.07 -9.87 5.19
N PHE A 55 0.72 -8.86 4.38
CA PHE A 55 -0.68 -8.49 4.19
C PHE A 55 -1.51 -9.58 3.53
N ALA A 56 -0.93 -10.33 2.59
CA ALA A 56 -1.59 -11.50 1.98
C ALA A 56 -1.82 -12.63 2.98
N GLU A 57 -0.93 -12.84 3.95
CA GLU A 57 -1.11 -13.79 5.05
C GLU A 57 -2.20 -13.32 6.02
N LEU A 58 -2.15 -12.07 6.47
CA LEU A 58 -3.19 -11.48 7.34
C LEU A 58 -4.59 -11.56 6.69
N ARG A 59 -4.68 -11.27 5.39
CA ARG A 59 -5.94 -11.40 4.63
C ARG A 59 -6.49 -12.83 4.62
N LYS A 60 -5.63 -13.85 4.56
CA LYS A 60 -6.06 -15.26 4.60
C LYS A 60 -6.61 -15.66 5.97
N GLU A 61 -6.21 -14.98 7.04
CA GLU A 61 -6.65 -15.24 8.41
C GLU A 61 -7.99 -14.56 8.77
N LEU A 62 -8.56 -13.80 7.84
CA LEU A 62 -9.88 -13.19 7.99
C LEU A 62 -10.98 -14.26 7.97
N SER A 63 -11.88 -14.17 8.94
CA SER A 63 -13.09 -14.96 8.98
C SER A 63 -14.10 -14.46 7.94
N GLU A 64 -15.12 -15.28 7.65
CA GLU A 64 -16.21 -14.84 6.76
C GLU A 64 -16.99 -13.63 7.30
N GLN A 65 -16.96 -13.41 8.62
CA GLN A 65 -17.53 -12.23 9.25
C GLN A 65 -16.65 -10.99 9.02
N ASP A 66 -15.32 -11.12 9.08
CA ASP A 66 -14.39 -10.01 8.81
C ASP A 66 -14.41 -9.59 7.33
N LYS A 67 -14.87 -10.48 6.44
CA LYS A 67 -15.08 -10.22 5.01
C LYS A 67 -16.51 -9.76 4.70
N ALA A 68 -17.38 -9.68 5.70
CA ALA A 68 -18.77 -9.30 5.47
C ALA A 68 -18.83 -7.90 4.86
N THR A 69 -19.65 -7.74 3.83
CA THR A 69 -19.86 -6.42 3.22
C THR A 69 -20.53 -5.53 4.26
N THR A 70 -19.89 -4.41 4.55
CA THR A 70 -20.30 -3.43 5.57
C THR A 70 -21.54 -2.64 5.16
N THR A 71 -21.81 -2.57 3.86
CA THR A 71 -22.85 -1.72 3.26
C THR A 71 -23.44 -2.39 2.01
N PHE A 72 -24.70 -2.11 1.67
CA PHE A 72 -25.25 -2.50 0.37
C PHE A 72 -24.65 -1.61 -0.72
N ASP A 73 -23.53 -2.07 -1.30
CA ASP A 73 -22.81 -1.41 -2.40
C ASP A 73 -22.81 -2.34 -3.62
N PRO A 74 -23.93 -2.43 -4.36
CA PRO A 74 -24.05 -3.34 -5.50
C PRO A 74 -23.13 -2.95 -6.68
N GLU A 75 -22.63 -1.71 -6.70
CA GLU A 75 -21.76 -1.18 -7.76
C GLU A 75 -20.27 -1.11 -7.36
N GLY A 76 -19.94 -1.40 -6.09
CA GLY A 76 -18.55 -1.40 -5.60
C GLY A 76 -17.92 0.01 -5.55
N GLU A 77 -18.73 1.05 -5.41
CA GLU A 77 -18.29 2.44 -5.41
C GLU A 77 -17.34 2.76 -4.26
N ALA A 78 -17.52 2.14 -3.09
CA ALA A 78 -16.67 2.35 -1.93
C ALA A 78 -15.24 1.85 -2.21
N ALA A 79 -15.12 0.64 -2.77
CA ALA A 79 -13.84 0.06 -3.17
C ALA A 79 -13.17 0.88 -4.28
N LEU A 80 -13.93 1.38 -5.25
CA LEU A 80 -13.41 2.26 -6.30
C LEU A 80 -12.93 3.61 -5.77
N TYR A 81 -13.64 4.20 -4.81
CA TYR A 81 -13.26 5.47 -4.19
C TYR A 81 -12.00 5.34 -3.34
N LEU A 82 -11.89 4.26 -2.57
CA LEU A 82 -10.69 3.99 -1.79
C LEU A 82 -9.51 3.59 -2.66
N ARG A 83 -9.74 2.80 -3.71
CA ARG A 83 -8.74 2.56 -4.75
C ARG A 83 -8.27 3.89 -5.32
N ALA A 84 -9.17 4.81 -5.69
CA ALA A 84 -8.82 6.14 -6.15
C ALA A 84 -8.06 6.98 -5.10
N LEU A 85 -8.32 6.82 -3.80
CA LEU A 85 -7.57 7.49 -2.71
C LEU A 85 -6.18 6.89 -2.47
N ALA A 86 -6.07 5.56 -2.43
CA ALA A 86 -4.81 4.82 -2.34
C ALA A 86 -3.94 5.14 -3.56
N ASP A 87 -4.56 5.12 -4.73
CA ASP A 87 -4.01 5.54 -5.99
C ASP A 87 -3.54 7.00 -5.89
N THR A 88 -4.41 7.98 -5.58
CA THR A 88 -4.02 9.41 -5.57
C THR A 88 -3.06 9.85 -4.47
N ARG A 89 -3.01 9.17 -3.31
CA ARG A 89 -2.14 9.59 -2.20
C ARG A 89 -0.88 8.77 -2.07
N VAL A 90 -0.92 7.47 -2.34
CA VAL A 90 0.19 6.59 -1.94
C VAL A 90 1.13 6.34 -3.12
N PHE A 91 0.62 6.23 -4.37
CA PHE A 91 1.51 5.89 -5.51
C PHE A 91 1.14 6.43 -6.92
N PHE A 92 0.14 7.31 -7.14
CA PHE A 92 -0.13 7.82 -8.50
C PHE A 92 0.99 8.73 -9.01
N GLU A 93 1.54 8.33 -10.16
CA GLU A 93 2.04 9.18 -11.26
C GLU A 93 2.84 10.43 -10.88
N LYS A 94 3.56 10.44 -9.76
CA LYS A 94 4.69 11.35 -9.67
C LYS A 94 5.75 10.81 -10.60
N GLU A 95 6.05 11.56 -11.67
CA GLU A 95 7.29 11.35 -12.41
C GLU A 95 8.41 11.21 -11.37
N ILE A 96 8.94 9.99 -11.26
CA ILE A 96 9.96 9.70 -10.29
C ILE A 96 11.20 10.44 -10.79
N ASP A 97 11.62 11.42 -10.02
CA ASP A 97 12.87 12.11 -10.29
C ASP A 97 14.03 11.16 -9.98
N THR A 98 14.39 10.37 -10.99
CA THR A 98 15.56 9.48 -10.96
C THR A 98 16.85 10.21 -11.36
N SER A 99 16.87 11.54 -11.40
CA SER A 99 18.06 12.31 -11.80
C SER A 99 19.23 12.16 -10.83
N SER A 100 18.95 11.80 -9.58
CA SER A 100 19.98 11.52 -8.58
C SER A 100 19.46 10.63 -7.46
N MET A 101 20.38 9.93 -6.80
CA MET A 101 20.08 9.14 -5.60
C MET A 101 19.37 9.97 -4.51
N LYS A 102 19.71 11.25 -4.39
CA LYS A 102 19.07 12.15 -3.42
C LYS A 102 17.58 12.32 -3.69
N GLU A 103 17.18 12.51 -4.95
CA GLU A 103 15.78 12.70 -5.30
C GLU A 103 15.01 11.37 -5.24
N ILE A 104 15.64 10.25 -5.62
CA ILE A 104 15.10 8.89 -5.40
C ILE A 104 14.79 8.66 -3.91
N LEU A 105 15.74 8.94 -3.01
CA LEU A 105 15.54 8.73 -1.58
C LEU A 105 14.49 9.67 -0.97
N LYS A 106 14.36 10.89 -1.48
CA LYS A 106 13.27 11.79 -1.06
C LYS A 106 11.91 11.26 -1.51
N ALA A 107 11.81 10.77 -2.74
CA ALA A 107 10.60 10.16 -3.26
C ALA A 107 10.22 8.93 -2.42
N ALA A 108 11.19 8.06 -2.11
CA ALA A 108 11.03 6.92 -1.22
C ALA A 108 10.48 7.35 0.16
N ILE A 109 11.13 8.29 0.85
CA ILE A 109 10.67 8.76 2.18
C ILE A 109 9.24 9.31 2.13
N MET A 110 8.86 10.02 1.06
CA MET A 110 7.49 10.51 0.91
C MET A 110 6.52 9.36 0.72
N ALA A 111 6.82 8.41 -0.16
CA ALA A 111 5.99 7.24 -0.40
C ALA A 111 5.78 6.41 0.89
N GLU A 112 6.86 6.07 1.60
CA GLU A 112 6.79 5.32 2.85
C GLU A 112 5.95 6.04 3.92
N LYS A 113 6.13 7.36 4.03
CA LYS A 113 5.35 8.17 4.97
C LYS A 113 3.86 8.15 4.61
N ASP A 114 3.54 8.25 3.32
CA ASP A 114 2.16 8.25 2.84
C ASP A 114 1.53 6.85 3.05
N SER A 115 2.28 5.77 2.86
CA SER A 115 1.88 4.39 3.22
C SER A 115 1.59 4.26 4.73
N ILE A 116 2.45 4.78 5.60
CA ILE A 116 2.21 4.78 7.06
C ILE A 116 0.92 5.51 7.42
N VAL A 117 0.70 6.70 6.86
CA VAL A 117 -0.53 7.48 7.11
C VAL A 117 -1.75 6.73 6.60
N PHE A 118 -1.64 6.06 5.46
CA PHE A 118 -2.69 5.22 4.90
C PHE A 118 -3.03 4.05 5.84
N TYR A 119 -2.03 3.29 6.29
CA TYR A 119 -2.24 2.16 7.22
C TYR A 119 -2.85 2.59 8.55
N LEU A 120 -2.38 3.70 9.12
CA LEU A 120 -2.97 4.27 10.34
C LEU A 120 -4.41 4.72 10.14
N GLY A 121 -4.70 5.37 9.00
CA GLY A 121 -6.05 5.81 8.66
C GLY A 121 -7.01 4.63 8.47
N MET A 122 -6.60 3.62 7.72
CA MET A 122 -7.39 2.41 7.49
C MET A 122 -7.70 1.68 8.79
N LYS A 123 -6.72 1.52 9.69
CA LYS A 123 -6.95 0.89 10.99
C LYS A 123 -8.05 1.60 11.77
N GLU A 124 -8.14 2.93 11.72
CA GLU A 124 -9.21 3.66 12.41
C GLU A 124 -10.58 3.54 11.75
N MET A 125 -10.63 3.19 10.46
CA MET A 125 -11.85 3.07 9.66
C MET A 125 -12.48 1.68 9.68
N VAL A 126 -11.76 0.64 10.14
CA VAL A 126 -12.34 -0.70 10.35
C VAL A 126 -13.20 -0.69 11.61
N PRO A 127 -14.49 -1.05 11.56
CA PRO A 127 -15.30 -1.26 12.77
C PRO A 127 -14.76 -2.37 13.66
N ASP A 128 -14.94 -2.26 14.98
CA ASP A 128 -14.39 -3.22 15.96
C ASP A 128 -14.82 -4.68 15.69
N ASP A 129 -16.04 -4.87 15.17
CA ASP A 129 -16.66 -6.16 14.85
C ASP A 129 -16.31 -6.72 13.46
N LEU A 130 -15.52 -5.99 12.67
CA LEU A 130 -15.07 -6.36 11.33
C LEU A 130 -13.54 -6.52 11.22
N GLY A 131 -12.90 -6.84 12.33
CA GLY A 131 -11.49 -7.21 12.35
C GLY A 131 -10.53 -6.06 12.69
N LYS A 132 -10.96 -4.94 13.29
CA LYS A 132 -10.06 -3.83 13.69
C LYS A 132 -8.87 -4.29 14.55
N ALA A 133 -9.07 -5.34 15.35
CA ALA A 133 -8.05 -5.90 16.24
C ALA A 133 -7.10 -6.91 15.56
N LYS A 134 -7.30 -7.21 14.27
CA LYS A 134 -6.47 -8.12 13.47
C LYS A 134 -5.32 -7.39 12.79
#